data_AF-A0A9X2ADN3-F1
#
_entry.id   AF-A0A9X2ADN3-F1
#
_cell.length_a   1.000
_cell.length_b   1.000
_cell.length_c   1.000
_cell.angle_alpha   90.00
_cell.angle_beta   90.00
_cell.angle_gamma   90.00
#
_symmetry.space_group_name_H-M   'P 1'
#
loop_
_entity.id
_entity.type
_entity.pdbx_description
1 polymer ?
#
loop_
_entity_poly.entity_id
_entity_poly.type
_entity_poly.pdbx_seq_one_letter_code
_entity_poly.pdbx_strand_id
1 'polypeptide(L)'
;MRISLRPLAHGLLAATAGLAACSPLPKVLKQAETGRSVGTRPPVLTASGEAVPFEVVARVPAAHLRKGVAYELLLRYRYEHGLREDTLGRLTFTPGNYVYDDENKKLLVATQRFTIPNTPGRNPGELLAHGQVRELKKNGKTLRSADDVRVARGIADPARLVTREDTVLALLPEKASNVMSGTRVLPFFFDENAWFIRGYLGTNVQALEDLIDANQHTRQVLIIAGHSPDSTDAHNRLLASKRVRMLLYYYKQRVKNFSYLNKNEAIRFDTLAYVRKWDTFLQKVTTSALKPDQIDSVVTIINDTKGSFETKEKALHRLSYFDYIEQYIYPVLRFGTVAVTYTAPPRYNSELYLLSKKIVEKQTEADALTPEELRYSANLTPLLAEKQRIYEVSAANTNSWEAFHNLGVILLQRAEKEPTDKIQKAYYRRAATNFTLAAHRHPTAEFFYHAATTYHRAGDRLEALQNYDYAIKLGGERPLLRKVFSDRAALEIEVGQPDEALRSLQYAGPSYQNALNRALIEVGREHYELAQEQYRLAQTLRPTAAAPIYGLAVVAARQKDEAAAGTLLKQAVALDRNYAQRAVEDLEFQDYAQGKVFKEALR
;
A
#
# COMPACT_ATOMS: atom_id res chain seq x y z
N MET A 1 -86.99 81.19 0.58
CA MET A 1 -87.35 79.80 0.21
C MET A 1 -86.93 78.91 1.38
N ARG A 2 -87.83 78.68 2.34
CA ARG A 2 -88.59 77.42 2.58
C ARG A 2 -87.65 76.22 2.81
N ILE A 3 -87.66 75.43 3.90
CA ILE A 3 -88.52 75.24 5.08
C ILE A 3 -87.67 74.52 6.17
N SER A 4 -88.08 74.68 7.43
CA SER A 4 -87.66 74.09 8.72
C SER A 4 -87.39 72.56 8.78
N LEU A 5 -86.79 71.91 9.80
CA LEU A 5 -87.12 71.80 11.23
C LEU A 5 -86.09 70.82 11.91
N ARG A 6 -85.84 70.96 13.23
CA ARG A 6 -85.11 70.03 14.14
C ARG A 6 -85.92 68.72 14.39
N PRO A 7 -85.36 67.56 14.86
CA PRO A 7 -85.05 67.34 16.30
C PRO A 7 -83.90 66.34 16.67
N LEU A 8 -83.60 66.29 17.98
CA LEU A 8 -82.74 65.31 18.67
C LEU A 8 -83.26 63.86 18.53
N ALA A 9 -82.35 62.88 18.49
CA ALA A 9 -82.62 61.49 18.88
C ALA A 9 -81.37 60.81 19.46
N HIS A 10 -81.55 60.11 20.58
CA HIS A 10 -80.57 59.30 21.29
C HIS A 10 -80.14 58.07 20.47
N GLY A 11 -78.84 57.75 20.47
CA GLY A 11 -78.30 56.53 19.87
C GLY A 11 -77.34 55.83 20.82
N LEU A 12 -77.76 54.64 21.28
CA LEU A 12 -77.06 53.75 22.21
C LEU A 12 -75.59 53.50 21.86
N LEU A 13 -74.72 53.60 22.88
CA LEU A 13 -73.44 52.89 22.93
C LEU A 13 -73.72 51.38 23.00
N ALA A 14 -73.74 50.71 21.86
CA ALA A 14 -73.65 49.26 21.79
C ALA A 14 -72.17 48.87 21.94
N ALA A 15 -71.77 48.53 23.17
CA ALA A 15 -70.51 47.83 23.43
C ALA A 15 -70.61 46.43 22.80
N THR A 16 -70.17 46.29 21.57
CA THR A 16 -69.90 44.98 20.96
C THR A 16 -68.67 44.39 21.63
N ALA A 17 -68.90 43.63 22.70
CA ALA A 17 -67.95 42.67 23.22
C ALA A 17 -67.67 41.63 22.13
N GLY A 18 -66.67 41.91 21.29
CA GLY A 18 -66.12 40.92 20.37
C GLY A 18 -65.57 39.76 21.18
N LEU A 19 -66.31 38.65 21.22
CA LEU A 19 -65.81 37.36 21.67
C LEU A 19 -64.57 37.03 20.84
N ALA A 20 -63.38 37.23 21.42
CA ALA A 20 -62.14 36.73 20.87
C ALA A 20 -62.27 35.21 20.75
N ALA A 21 -62.46 34.71 19.53
CA ALA A 21 -62.40 33.29 19.26
C ALA A 21 -61.00 32.79 19.63
N CYS A 22 -60.88 32.16 20.80
CA CYS A 22 -59.63 31.58 21.27
C CYS A 22 -59.10 30.60 20.22
N SER A 23 -57.97 30.94 19.60
CA SER A 23 -57.27 30.06 18.67
C SER A 23 -57.03 28.69 19.33
N PRO A 24 -57.21 27.56 18.63
CA PRO A 24 -56.99 26.23 19.20
C PRO A 24 -55.50 25.93 19.44
N LEU A 25 -54.58 26.73 18.88
CA LEU A 25 -53.14 26.45 18.87
C LEU A 25 -52.52 26.28 20.27
N PRO A 26 -52.76 27.16 21.27
CA PRO A 26 -52.17 26.99 22.60
C PRO A 26 -52.66 25.72 23.30
N LYS A 27 -53.94 25.35 23.11
CA LYS A 27 -54.51 24.13 23.67
C LYS A 27 -53.89 22.89 23.03
N VAL A 28 -53.77 22.87 21.70
CA VAL A 28 -53.16 21.76 20.95
C VAL A 28 -51.69 21.60 21.36
N LEU A 29 -50.93 22.70 21.41
CA LEU A 29 -49.53 22.66 21.80
C LEU A 29 -49.38 22.11 23.22
N LYS A 30 -50.13 22.64 24.18
CA LYS A 30 -50.10 22.13 25.56
C LYS A 30 -50.46 20.64 25.64
N GLN A 31 -51.49 20.20 24.91
CA GLN A 31 -51.91 18.80 24.88
C GLN A 31 -50.87 17.87 24.24
N ALA A 32 -50.14 18.34 23.24
CA ALA A 32 -49.07 17.58 22.60
C ALA A 32 -47.82 17.51 23.50
N GLU A 33 -47.43 18.62 24.12
CA GLU A 33 -46.22 18.70 24.95
C GLU A 33 -46.37 17.95 26.29
N THR A 34 -47.59 17.91 26.86
CA THR A 34 -47.84 17.28 28.18
C THR A 34 -47.71 15.76 28.10
N GLY A 35 -46.60 15.20 28.58
CA GLY A 35 -46.33 13.75 28.52
C GLY A 35 -45.73 13.28 27.20
N ARG A 36 -45.19 14.20 26.40
CA ARG A 36 -44.37 13.85 25.23
C ARG A 36 -43.08 13.15 25.66
N SER A 37 -42.66 12.15 24.88
CA SER A 37 -41.28 11.65 24.90
C SER A 37 -40.69 11.65 23.50
N VAL A 38 -39.40 11.97 23.39
CA VAL A 38 -38.64 11.93 22.13
C VAL A 38 -37.28 11.33 22.44
N GLY A 39 -36.84 10.37 21.64
CA GLY A 39 -35.52 9.75 21.77
C GLY A 39 -34.98 9.29 20.42
N THR A 40 -33.74 8.83 20.43
CA THR A 40 -33.08 8.29 19.24
C THR A 40 -32.81 6.79 19.34
N ARG A 41 -32.68 6.16 18.17
CA ARG A 41 -32.10 4.82 18.00
C ARG A 41 -30.92 4.92 17.03
N PRO A 42 -29.68 4.58 17.45
CA PRO A 42 -29.29 4.24 18.83
C PRO A 42 -29.46 5.42 19.82
N PRO A 43 -29.52 5.16 21.15
CA PRO A 43 -29.64 6.21 22.17
C PRO A 43 -28.46 7.21 22.18
N VAL A 44 -27.25 6.72 21.93
CA VAL A 44 -26.06 7.53 21.68
C VAL A 44 -25.87 7.62 20.17
N LEU A 45 -25.91 8.84 19.61
CA LEU A 45 -25.68 9.05 18.18
C LEU A 45 -24.29 8.50 17.81
N THR A 46 -24.23 7.57 16.87
CA THR A 46 -22.99 6.85 16.53
C THR A 46 -22.64 7.06 15.07
N ALA A 47 -21.41 7.45 14.81
CA ALA A 47 -20.90 7.62 13.45
C ALA A 47 -20.64 6.26 12.79
N SER A 48 -20.91 6.21 11.48
CA SER A 48 -20.54 5.14 10.57
C SER A 48 -19.84 5.78 9.37
N GLY A 49 -18.52 5.80 9.40
CA GLY A 49 -17.71 6.49 8.39
C GLY A 49 -18.00 7.99 8.39
N GLU A 50 -18.43 8.51 7.25
CA GLU A 50 -18.70 9.94 7.04
C GLU A 50 -20.13 10.37 7.40
N ALA A 51 -20.96 9.46 7.90
CA ALA A 51 -22.35 9.73 8.25
C ALA A 51 -22.66 9.31 9.69
N VAL A 52 -23.66 9.94 10.29
CA VAL A 52 -24.24 9.57 11.58
C VAL A 52 -25.71 9.26 11.31
N PRO A 53 -26.06 8.02 10.94
CA PRO A 53 -27.44 7.62 10.75
C PRO A 53 -28.13 7.42 12.10
N PHE A 54 -29.35 7.92 12.26
CA PHE A 54 -30.16 7.66 13.44
C PHE A 54 -31.65 7.74 13.13
N GLU A 55 -32.46 7.08 13.95
CA GLU A 55 -33.91 7.15 13.90
C GLU A 55 -34.42 7.95 15.10
N VAL A 56 -35.31 8.91 14.87
CA VAL A 56 -36.01 9.63 15.94
C VAL A 56 -37.37 9.00 16.14
N VAL A 57 -37.67 8.65 17.39
CA VAL A 57 -38.96 8.10 17.82
C VAL A 57 -39.59 9.09 18.79
N ALA A 58 -40.74 9.64 18.41
CA ALA A 58 -41.51 10.57 19.22
C ALA A 58 -42.85 9.98 19.61
N ARG A 59 -43.19 10.03 20.90
CA ARG A 59 -44.49 9.67 21.45
C ARG A 59 -45.21 10.91 21.97
N VAL A 60 -46.44 11.12 21.51
CA VAL A 60 -47.23 12.33 21.79
C VAL A 60 -48.68 11.93 22.14
N PRO A 61 -49.34 12.54 23.12
CA PRO A 61 -50.73 12.20 23.47
C PRO A 61 -51.72 12.47 22.32
N ALA A 62 -52.55 11.49 21.95
CA ALA A 62 -53.54 11.60 20.88
C ALA A 62 -54.57 12.73 21.09
N ALA A 63 -54.74 13.21 22.33
CA ALA A 63 -55.65 14.29 22.69
C ALA A 63 -55.37 15.63 21.99
N HIS A 64 -54.17 15.82 21.44
CA HIS A 64 -53.81 17.03 20.69
C HIS A 64 -54.40 17.08 19.27
N LEU A 65 -54.84 15.95 18.71
CA LEU A 65 -55.33 15.90 17.34
C LEU A 65 -56.56 16.81 17.14
N ARG A 66 -56.46 17.75 16.19
CA ARG A 66 -57.54 18.67 15.81
C ARG A 66 -57.57 18.84 14.30
N LYS A 67 -58.79 18.89 13.73
CA LYS A 67 -58.98 19.11 12.29
C LYS A 67 -58.38 20.46 11.88
N GLY A 68 -57.59 20.45 10.80
CA GLY A 68 -56.97 21.66 10.24
C GLY A 68 -55.75 22.19 10.99
N VAL A 69 -55.22 21.44 11.96
CA VAL A 69 -54.04 21.81 12.75
C VAL A 69 -53.09 20.61 12.82
N ALA A 70 -51.79 20.84 12.70
CA ALA A 70 -50.76 19.82 12.86
C ALA A 70 -49.77 20.21 13.95
N TYR A 71 -49.42 19.24 14.79
CA TYR A 71 -48.28 19.33 15.68
C TYR A 71 -47.04 18.77 14.96
N GLU A 72 -45.93 19.49 15.05
CA GLU A 72 -44.67 19.16 14.40
C GLU A 72 -43.53 19.27 15.42
N LEU A 73 -42.58 18.34 15.37
CA LEU A 73 -41.32 18.41 16.08
C LEU A 73 -40.23 18.79 15.09
N LEU A 74 -39.72 20.01 15.17
CA LEU A 74 -38.60 20.46 14.38
C LEU A 74 -37.30 19.93 14.97
N LEU A 75 -36.50 19.23 14.18
CA LEU A 75 -35.21 18.69 14.60
C LEU A 75 -34.07 19.56 14.12
N ARG A 76 -33.17 19.87 15.05
CA ARG A 76 -31.98 20.67 14.83
C ARG A 76 -30.77 20.03 15.47
N TYR A 77 -29.61 20.18 14.85
CA TYR A 77 -28.34 19.78 15.45
C TYR A 77 -27.49 21.00 15.71
N ARG A 78 -27.22 21.29 16.99
CA ARG A 78 -26.44 22.44 17.43
C ARG A 78 -25.04 22.01 17.83
N TYR A 79 -24.01 22.68 17.32
CA TYR A 79 -22.60 22.31 17.50
C TYR A 79 -21.70 23.55 17.54
N GLU A 80 -20.37 23.36 17.65
CA GLU A 80 -19.40 24.46 17.83
C GLU A 80 -19.78 25.37 19.02
N HIS A 81 -20.08 24.76 20.17
CA HIS A 81 -20.51 25.48 21.38
C HIS A 81 -21.75 26.38 21.18
N GLY A 82 -22.63 26.03 20.24
CA GLY A 82 -23.86 26.75 19.97
C GLY A 82 -23.77 27.80 18.87
N LEU A 83 -22.60 27.96 18.23
CA LEU A 83 -22.39 28.93 17.16
C LEU A 83 -23.01 28.50 15.83
N ARG A 84 -23.22 27.19 15.63
CA ARG A 84 -23.81 26.63 14.42
C ARG A 84 -24.99 25.73 14.72
N GLU A 85 -25.95 25.74 13.80
CA GLU A 85 -27.16 24.95 13.85
C GLU A 85 -27.53 24.44 12.45
N ASP A 86 -27.74 23.12 12.36
CA ASP A 86 -28.32 22.50 11.17
C ASP A 86 -29.80 22.22 11.40
N THR A 87 -30.63 22.55 10.41
CA THR A 87 -32.03 22.09 10.38
C THR A 87 -32.10 20.72 9.70
N LEU A 88 -32.50 19.69 10.44
CA LEU A 88 -32.51 18.31 9.93
C LEU A 88 -33.83 17.93 9.26
N GLY A 89 -34.92 18.49 9.75
CA GLY A 89 -36.27 18.17 9.27
C GLY A 89 -37.29 18.24 10.40
N ARG A 90 -38.40 17.52 10.23
CA ARG A 90 -39.48 17.53 11.22
C ARG A 90 -40.24 16.21 11.25
N LEU A 91 -40.71 15.82 12.43
CA LEU A 91 -41.75 14.80 12.57
C LEU A 91 -43.11 15.50 12.61
N THR A 92 -44.09 15.03 11.83
CA THR A 92 -45.40 15.67 11.72
C THR A 92 -46.49 14.71 12.18
N PHE A 93 -47.30 15.11 13.15
CA PHE A 93 -48.42 14.32 13.67
C PHE A 93 -49.71 14.64 12.91
N THR A 94 -49.76 14.16 11.67
CA THR A 94 -50.96 14.18 10.80
C THR A 94 -51.35 12.75 10.43
N PRO A 95 -52.62 12.48 10.10
CA PRO A 95 -53.04 11.15 9.66
C PRO A 95 -52.12 10.59 8.56
N GLY A 96 -51.66 9.35 8.72
CA GLY A 96 -50.70 8.69 7.82
C GLY A 96 -49.23 8.78 8.27
N ASN A 97 -48.88 9.70 9.17
CA ASN A 97 -47.49 9.91 9.63
C ASN A 97 -47.22 9.41 11.06
N TYR A 98 -48.21 8.77 11.69
CA TYR A 98 -48.09 8.18 13.01
C TYR A 98 -48.87 6.87 13.09
N VAL A 99 -48.52 6.05 14.09
CA VAL A 99 -49.30 4.90 14.54
C VAL A 99 -49.75 5.13 15.99
N TYR A 100 -50.72 4.36 16.50
CA TYR A 100 -51.01 4.36 17.93
C TYR A 100 -50.01 3.46 18.64
N ASP A 101 -49.52 3.89 19.81
CA ASP A 101 -48.63 3.09 20.64
C ASP A 101 -49.30 1.76 21.01
N ASP A 102 -48.53 0.68 21.06
CA ASP A 102 -49.07 -0.67 21.25
C ASP A 102 -49.50 -0.93 22.70
N GLU A 103 -48.77 -0.35 23.66
CA GLU A 103 -49.06 -0.50 25.09
C GLU A 103 -50.08 0.55 25.55
N ASN A 104 -49.99 1.77 25.01
CA ASN A 104 -50.88 2.86 25.39
C ASN A 104 -51.52 3.55 24.20
N LYS A 105 -52.71 3.09 23.81
CA LYS A 105 -53.51 3.65 22.69
C LYS A 105 -53.91 5.12 22.85
N LYS A 106 -53.60 5.79 23.98
CA LYS A 106 -53.72 7.24 24.14
C LYS A 106 -52.51 8.01 23.60
N LEU A 107 -51.43 7.33 23.19
CA LEU A 107 -50.23 7.91 22.59
C LEU A 107 -50.16 7.60 21.10
N LEU A 108 -49.63 8.56 20.35
CA LEU A 108 -49.25 8.43 18.95
C LEU A 108 -47.74 8.29 18.87
N VAL A 109 -47.24 7.39 18.04
CA VAL A 109 -45.83 7.18 17.76
C VAL A 109 -45.54 7.61 16.33
N ALA A 110 -44.61 8.55 16.17
CA ALA A 110 -44.05 8.92 14.89
C ALA A 110 -42.56 8.57 14.87
N THR A 111 -42.12 7.96 13.77
CA THR A 111 -40.76 7.47 13.59
C THR A 111 -40.21 7.94 12.27
N GLN A 112 -39.01 8.52 12.26
CA GLN A 112 -38.36 8.96 11.04
C GLN A 112 -36.84 8.86 11.14
N ARG A 113 -36.21 8.47 10.03
CA ARG A 113 -34.75 8.36 9.90
C ARG A 113 -34.14 9.68 9.46
N PHE A 114 -32.99 10.01 10.04
CA PHE A 114 -32.19 11.18 9.74
C PHE A 114 -30.73 10.78 9.61
N THR A 115 -29.96 11.66 9.00
CA THR A 115 -28.51 11.56 8.97
C THR A 115 -27.89 12.94 9.14
N ILE A 116 -26.78 13.01 9.85
CA ILE A 116 -25.90 14.18 9.87
C ILE A 116 -24.51 13.75 9.39
N PRO A 117 -23.77 14.62 8.68
CA PRO A 117 -22.42 14.28 8.25
C PRO A 117 -21.49 14.17 9.47
N ASN A 118 -20.58 13.19 9.48
CA ASN A 118 -19.56 13.04 10.52
C ASN A 118 -18.35 13.91 10.19
N THR A 119 -18.28 15.10 10.79
CA THR A 119 -17.18 16.06 10.58
C THR A 119 -16.63 16.52 11.92
N PRO A 120 -15.31 16.82 12.04
CA PRO A 120 -14.68 17.08 13.33
C PRO A 120 -15.34 18.17 14.19
N GLY A 121 -15.93 19.21 13.58
CA GLY A 121 -16.57 20.31 14.31
C GLY A 121 -17.94 19.96 14.93
N ARG A 122 -18.53 18.80 14.61
CA ARG A 122 -19.88 18.45 15.08
C ARG A 122 -19.92 17.83 16.47
N ASN A 123 -18.80 17.38 17.01
CA ASN A 123 -18.73 16.86 18.36
C ASN A 123 -17.78 17.75 19.20
N PRO A 124 -18.20 18.26 20.37
CA PRO A 124 -19.49 18.06 21.02
C PRO A 124 -20.64 18.84 20.33
N GLY A 125 -21.81 18.21 20.28
CA GLY A 125 -23.04 18.81 19.76
C GLY A 125 -24.28 18.30 20.49
N GLU A 126 -25.45 18.82 20.15
CA GLU A 126 -26.73 18.44 20.76
C GLU A 126 -27.80 18.32 19.68
N LEU A 127 -28.52 17.20 19.69
CA LEU A 127 -29.75 17.04 18.91
C LEU A 127 -30.91 17.61 19.72
N LEU A 128 -31.63 18.58 19.14
CA LEU A 128 -32.71 19.30 19.77
C LEU A 128 -34.02 19.06 19.01
N ALA A 129 -35.11 18.92 19.76
CA ALA A 129 -36.47 18.90 19.24
C ALA A 129 -37.24 20.12 19.75
N HIS A 130 -37.76 20.91 18.82
CA HIS A 130 -38.56 22.09 19.10
C HIS A 130 -40.00 21.86 18.67
N GLY A 131 -40.94 21.94 19.62
CA GLY A 131 -42.35 21.74 19.36
C GLY A 131 -42.97 22.93 18.62
N GLN A 132 -43.80 22.66 17.62
CA GLN A 132 -44.63 23.68 17.01
C GLN A 132 -46.00 23.15 16.61
N VAL A 133 -46.97 24.04 16.56
CA VAL A 133 -48.31 23.76 16.04
C VAL A 133 -48.62 24.75 14.92
N ARG A 134 -49.08 24.23 13.78
CA ARG A 134 -49.38 25.01 12.58
C ARG A 134 -50.80 24.76 12.08
N GLU A 135 -51.50 25.82 11.69
CA GLU A 135 -52.75 25.71 10.96
C GLU A 135 -52.50 25.26 9.51
N LEU A 136 -53.22 24.25 9.03
CA LEU A 136 -53.01 23.62 7.72
C LEU A 136 -53.62 24.40 6.53
N LYS A 137 -54.18 25.59 6.77
CA LYS A 137 -54.71 26.47 5.73
C LYS A 137 -53.63 27.37 5.13
N LYS A 138 -53.90 27.94 3.95
CA LYS A 138 -53.04 28.95 3.33
C LYS A 138 -52.86 30.15 4.30
N ASN A 139 -51.62 30.56 4.54
CA ASN A 139 -51.23 31.58 5.53
C ASN A 139 -51.66 31.27 6.97
N GLY A 140 -51.69 29.98 7.33
CA GLY A 140 -52.01 29.52 8.68
C GLY A 140 -51.02 30.02 9.74
N LYS A 141 -51.54 30.36 10.92
CA LYS A 141 -50.71 30.76 12.07
C LYS A 141 -49.90 29.58 12.60
N THR A 142 -48.71 29.89 13.14
CA THR A 142 -47.84 28.93 13.81
C THR A 142 -47.58 29.40 15.24
N LEU A 143 -47.60 28.47 16.19
CA LEU A 143 -47.21 28.68 17.58
C LEU A 143 -46.10 27.69 17.94
N ARG A 144 -45.06 28.15 18.62
CA ARG A 144 -43.88 27.36 19.00
C ARG A 144 -43.86 27.12 20.51
N SER A 145 -43.23 26.03 20.95
CA SER A 145 -42.91 25.80 22.35
C SER A 145 -41.93 26.85 22.87
N ALA A 146 -41.90 27.06 24.17
CA ALA A 146 -40.95 27.98 24.80
C ALA A 146 -39.51 27.46 24.70
N ASP A 147 -39.35 26.18 25.02
CA ASP A 147 -38.03 25.55 25.14
C ASP A 147 -37.81 24.44 24.11
N ASP A 148 -36.55 24.21 23.81
CA ASP A 148 -36.06 23.02 23.13
C ASP A 148 -35.96 21.86 24.11
N VAL A 149 -36.25 20.65 23.63
CA VAL A 149 -35.91 19.42 24.35
C VAL A 149 -34.67 18.79 23.72
N ARG A 150 -33.65 18.57 24.55
CA ARG A 150 -32.47 17.81 24.13
C ARG A 150 -32.84 16.34 23.97
N VAL A 151 -32.68 15.84 22.75
CA VAL A 151 -32.98 14.46 22.37
C VAL A 151 -31.74 13.57 22.52
N ALA A 152 -30.57 14.07 22.13
CA ALA A 152 -29.30 13.36 22.25
C ALA A 152 -28.13 14.33 22.42
N ARG A 153 -27.02 13.84 22.98
CA ARG A 153 -25.79 14.59 23.22
C ARG A 153 -24.63 13.95 22.47
N GLY A 154 -23.85 14.78 21.79
CA GLY A 154 -22.62 14.41 21.10
C GLY A 154 -22.81 13.40 19.97
N ILE A 155 -21.68 12.92 19.46
CA ILE A 155 -21.58 11.82 18.50
C ILE A 155 -20.44 10.91 19.00
N ALA A 156 -20.74 9.63 19.24
CA ALA A 156 -19.73 8.59 19.43
C ALA A 156 -19.15 8.20 18.08
N ASP A 157 -17.82 8.04 17.99
CA ASP A 157 -17.14 7.75 16.73
C ASP A 157 -16.26 6.49 16.88
N PRO A 158 -16.84 5.29 16.63
CA PRO A 158 -16.12 4.02 16.73
C PRO A 158 -14.87 3.96 15.84
N ALA A 159 -14.84 4.69 14.72
CA ALA A 159 -13.66 4.75 13.85
C ALA A 159 -12.41 5.25 14.59
N ARG A 160 -12.57 6.07 15.63
CA ARG A 160 -11.46 6.57 16.47
C ARG A 160 -11.00 5.56 17.53
N LEU A 161 -11.74 4.48 17.73
CA LEU A 161 -11.47 3.44 18.72
C LEU A 161 -10.88 2.17 18.09
N VAL A 162 -10.75 2.14 16.76
CA VAL A 162 -10.17 1.02 16.03
C VAL A 162 -8.73 0.80 16.51
N THR A 163 -8.45 -0.45 16.88
CA THR A 163 -7.10 -0.88 17.24
C THR A 163 -6.37 -1.31 15.99
N ARG A 164 -5.11 -0.90 15.88
CA ARG A 164 -4.20 -1.30 14.81
C ARG A 164 -2.84 -1.67 15.39
N GLU A 165 -2.24 -2.74 14.89
CA GLU A 165 -0.89 -3.14 15.23
C GLU A 165 -0.02 -3.00 13.98
N ASP A 166 0.71 -1.90 13.85
CA ASP A 166 1.50 -1.70 12.65
C ASP A 166 2.70 -2.67 12.57
N THR A 167 3.01 -3.12 11.36
CA THR A 167 4.19 -3.93 11.08
C THR A 167 5.37 -3.01 10.78
N VAL A 168 6.49 -3.17 11.51
CA VAL A 168 7.73 -2.43 11.22
C VAL A 168 8.36 -2.98 9.94
N LEU A 169 8.55 -2.13 8.94
CA LEU A 169 9.19 -2.51 7.68
C LEU A 169 10.70 -2.27 7.74
N ALA A 170 11.47 -3.27 7.33
CA ALA A 170 12.92 -3.21 7.27
C ALA A 170 13.42 -2.90 5.84
N LEU A 171 14.61 -2.31 5.75
CA LEU A 171 15.32 -2.20 4.48
C LEU A 171 15.69 -3.60 3.99
N LEU A 172 15.60 -3.81 2.68
CA LEU A 172 16.15 -5.00 2.04
C LEU A 172 17.67 -5.01 2.22
N PRO A 173 18.28 -6.19 2.43
CA PRO A 173 19.72 -6.29 2.55
C PRO A 173 20.38 -5.97 1.22
N GLU A 174 21.15 -4.88 1.18
CA GLU A 174 21.95 -4.51 0.02
C GLU A 174 23.35 -5.13 0.12
N LYS A 175 23.86 -5.61 -1.01
CA LYS A 175 25.24 -6.09 -1.15
C LYS A 175 25.86 -5.41 -2.37
N ALA A 176 27.07 -4.87 -2.21
CA ALA A 176 27.86 -4.49 -3.36
C ALA A 176 28.19 -5.75 -4.17
N SER A 177 27.67 -5.83 -5.39
CA SER A 177 28.01 -6.88 -6.34
C SER A 177 28.84 -6.26 -7.45
N ASN A 178 30.08 -6.71 -7.61
CA ASN A 178 30.90 -6.29 -8.74
C ASN A 178 30.56 -7.17 -9.95
N VAL A 179 29.54 -6.75 -10.69
CA VAL A 179 28.97 -7.45 -11.85
C VAL A 179 29.92 -7.41 -13.07
N MET A 180 31.09 -6.77 -12.97
CA MET A 180 32.11 -6.77 -14.04
C MET A 180 32.85 -8.11 -14.19
N SER A 181 32.38 -9.17 -13.53
CA SER A 181 32.92 -10.53 -13.69
C SER A 181 32.32 -11.20 -14.93
N GLY A 182 33.10 -11.99 -15.68
CA GLY A 182 32.60 -12.65 -16.88
C GLY A 182 33.65 -13.44 -17.64
N THR A 183 33.30 -13.88 -18.86
CA THR A 183 34.22 -14.56 -19.78
C THR A 183 34.39 -13.74 -21.05
N ARG A 184 35.62 -13.30 -21.35
CA ARG A 184 35.97 -12.59 -22.58
C ARG A 184 36.56 -13.57 -23.59
N VAL A 185 35.95 -13.67 -24.78
CA VAL A 185 36.39 -14.58 -25.86
C VAL A 185 37.05 -13.76 -26.96
N LEU A 186 38.32 -14.06 -27.25
CA LEU A 186 39.14 -13.31 -28.20
C LEU A 186 39.63 -14.24 -29.32
N PRO A 187 39.15 -14.08 -30.57
CA PRO A 187 39.67 -14.83 -31.71
C PRO A 187 41.02 -14.28 -32.18
N PHE A 188 41.87 -15.17 -32.66
CA PHE A 188 43.19 -14.92 -33.24
C PHE A 188 43.23 -15.62 -34.60
N PHE A 189 43.83 -15.00 -35.60
CA PHE A 189 44.02 -15.60 -36.92
C PHE A 189 45.51 -15.74 -37.19
N PHE A 190 45.85 -16.82 -37.89
CA PHE A 190 47.22 -17.19 -38.22
C PHE A 190 47.39 -17.28 -39.73
N ASP A 191 48.60 -16.97 -40.18
CA ASP A 191 48.99 -17.22 -41.55
C ASP A 191 49.12 -18.69 -41.85
N GLU A 192 49.08 -18.96 -43.14
CA GLU A 192 49.43 -20.23 -43.73
C GLU A 192 50.77 -20.75 -43.20
N ASN A 193 50.75 -21.97 -42.67
CA ASN A 193 51.87 -22.65 -42.03
C ASN A 193 52.56 -21.89 -40.88
N ALA A 194 51.96 -20.79 -40.39
CA ALA A 194 52.51 -19.98 -39.31
C ALA A 194 51.87 -20.33 -37.97
N TRP A 195 52.66 -20.23 -36.89
CA TRP A 195 52.20 -20.40 -35.52
C TRP A 195 52.53 -19.21 -34.60
N PHE A 196 53.19 -18.18 -35.12
CA PHE A 196 53.51 -16.96 -34.38
C PHE A 196 52.32 -15.99 -34.42
N ILE A 197 52.17 -15.20 -33.36
CA ILE A 197 51.15 -14.16 -33.24
C ILE A 197 51.62 -12.95 -34.04
N ARG A 198 50.77 -12.39 -34.90
CA ARG A 198 51.05 -11.13 -35.61
C ARG A 198 50.89 -9.94 -34.64
N GLY A 199 51.84 -9.01 -34.69
CA GLY A 199 51.86 -7.86 -33.77
C GLY A 199 51.08 -6.61 -34.20
N TYR A 200 50.65 -6.49 -35.46
CA TYR A 200 50.21 -5.18 -36.00
C TYR A 200 48.98 -5.18 -36.93
N LEU A 201 48.38 -6.33 -37.27
CA LEU A 201 47.20 -6.40 -38.14
C LEU A 201 46.24 -7.52 -37.70
N GLY A 202 45.03 -7.13 -37.27
CA GLY A 202 43.85 -8.01 -37.16
C GLY A 202 43.86 -9.08 -36.05
N THR A 203 44.84 -9.07 -35.15
CA THR A 203 44.88 -9.99 -34.00
C THR A 203 44.35 -9.30 -32.74
N ASN A 204 43.56 -10.00 -31.93
CA ASN A 204 43.06 -9.49 -30.65
C ASN A 204 44.15 -9.43 -29.55
N VAL A 205 45.40 -9.14 -29.93
CA VAL A 205 46.53 -9.03 -29.00
C VAL A 205 46.33 -7.86 -28.06
N GLN A 206 46.10 -6.65 -28.60
CA GLN A 206 45.87 -5.46 -27.77
C GLN A 206 44.70 -5.68 -26.81
N ALA A 207 43.57 -6.20 -27.31
CA ALA A 207 42.40 -6.49 -26.48
C ALA A 207 42.67 -7.55 -25.39
N LEU A 208 43.59 -8.50 -25.64
CA LEU A 208 44.03 -9.46 -24.64
C LEU A 208 44.96 -8.81 -23.60
N GLU A 209 45.84 -7.91 -24.03
CA GLU A 209 46.72 -7.15 -23.13
C GLU A 209 45.93 -6.20 -22.25
N ASP A 210 45.01 -5.41 -22.82
CA ASP A 210 44.13 -4.50 -22.07
C ASP A 210 43.33 -5.25 -20.99
N LEU A 211 42.87 -6.47 -21.30
CA LEU A 211 42.16 -7.32 -20.34
C LEU A 211 43.06 -7.78 -19.18
N ILE A 212 44.32 -8.12 -19.46
CA ILE A 212 45.29 -8.54 -18.44
C ILE A 212 45.73 -7.33 -17.60
N ASP A 213 45.92 -6.17 -18.24
CA ASP A 213 46.35 -4.91 -17.62
C ASP A 213 45.24 -4.29 -16.75
N ALA A 214 43.96 -4.53 -17.10
CA ALA A 214 42.82 -4.24 -16.22
C ALA A 214 42.86 -5.04 -14.90
N ASN A 215 43.75 -6.04 -14.82
CA ASN A 215 44.20 -6.75 -13.62
C ASN A 215 43.06 -7.29 -12.75
N GLN A 216 42.00 -7.78 -13.39
CA GLN A 216 40.91 -8.50 -12.73
C GLN A 216 41.39 -9.90 -12.28
N HIS A 217 40.77 -10.49 -11.26
CA HIS A 217 41.12 -11.84 -10.81
C HIS A 217 40.73 -12.89 -11.86
N THR A 218 41.69 -13.40 -12.61
CA THR A 218 41.51 -14.46 -13.61
C THR A 218 41.35 -15.81 -12.92
N ARG A 219 40.23 -16.49 -13.20
CA ARG A 219 39.96 -17.84 -12.70
C ARG A 219 40.40 -18.92 -13.69
N GLN A 220 40.08 -18.72 -14.96
CA GLN A 220 40.28 -19.73 -15.99
C GLN A 220 40.63 -19.10 -17.34
N VAL A 221 41.51 -19.75 -18.09
CA VAL A 221 41.86 -19.40 -19.46
C VAL A 221 41.76 -20.64 -20.32
N LEU A 222 40.83 -20.62 -21.29
CA LEU A 222 40.66 -21.66 -22.29
C LEU A 222 41.30 -21.21 -23.60
N ILE A 223 42.23 -22.01 -24.13
CA ILE A 223 42.91 -21.73 -25.40
C ILE A 223 42.62 -22.85 -26.39
N ILE A 224 41.89 -22.53 -27.45
CA ILE A 224 41.61 -23.45 -28.54
C ILE A 224 42.32 -22.94 -29.79
N ALA A 225 43.04 -23.77 -30.53
CA ALA A 225 43.56 -23.36 -31.84
C ALA A 225 43.44 -24.47 -32.88
N GLY A 226 43.20 -24.08 -34.11
CA GLY A 226 43.01 -24.96 -35.25
C GLY A 226 44.02 -24.71 -36.36
N HIS A 227 44.03 -25.62 -37.31
CA HIS A 227 44.64 -25.41 -38.61
C HIS A 227 43.66 -25.78 -39.71
N SER A 228 43.85 -25.18 -40.88
CA SER A 228 43.01 -25.50 -42.03
C SER A 228 43.27 -26.95 -42.48
N PRO A 229 42.25 -27.69 -42.93
CA PRO A 229 42.42 -29.04 -43.44
C PRO A 229 43.11 -29.10 -44.81
N ASP A 230 43.37 -27.94 -45.44
CA ASP A 230 44.11 -27.86 -46.70
C ASP A 230 45.55 -28.38 -46.59
N SER A 231 46.08 -28.79 -47.74
CA SER A 231 47.36 -29.46 -47.89
C SER A 231 48.53 -28.60 -47.44
N THR A 232 48.45 -27.26 -47.48
CA THR A 232 49.52 -26.41 -46.99
C THR A 232 49.66 -26.48 -45.48
N ASP A 233 48.57 -26.36 -44.73
CA ASP A 233 48.58 -26.45 -43.26
C ASP A 233 48.67 -27.92 -42.78
N ALA A 234 48.04 -28.86 -43.50
CA ALA A 234 47.89 -30.25 -43.08
C ALA A 234 49.19 -31.07 -43.13
N HIS A 235 50.21 -30.64 -43.86
CA HIS A 235 51.55 -31.26 -43.83
C HIS A 235 52.19 -31.13 -42.44
N ASN A 236 51.95 -30.02 -41.73
CA ASN A 236 52.47 -29.79 -40.39
C ASN A 236 51.43 -30.19 -39.33
N ARG A 237 51.40 -31.48 -39.00
CA ARG A 237 50.44 -32.05 -38.02
C ARG A 237 50.50 -31.43 -36.62
N LEU A 238 51.59 -30.72 -36.29
CA LEU A 238 51.79 -30.05 -35.00
C LEU A 238 51.35 -28.59 -35.00
N LEU A 239 50.87 -28.05 -36.14
CA LEU A 239 50.64 -26.62 -36.30
C LEU A 239 49.60 -26.07 -35.31
N ALA A 240 48.45 -26.73 -35.16
CA ALA A 240 47.45 -26.35 -34.16
C ALA A 240 48.01 -26.39 -32.72
N SER A 241 48.79 -27.43 -32.38
CA SER A 241 49.43 -27.52 -31.06
C SER A 241 50.50 -26.44 -30.84
N LYS A 242 51.25 -26.07 -31.88
CA LYS A 242 52.22 -24.95 -31.83
C LYS A 242 51.50 -23.62 -31.59
N ARG A 243 50.37 -23.37 -32.26
CA ARG A 243 49.52 -22.17 -32.07
C ARG A 243 48.97 -22.09 -30.63
N VAL A 244 48.46 -23.19 -30.09
CA VAL A 244 48.05 -23.28 -28.68
C VAL A 244 49.20 -22.94 -27.74
N ARG A 245 50.38 -23.55 -27.93
CA ARG A 245 51.56 -23.31 -27.08
C ARG A 245 52.01 -21.85 -27.13
N MET A 246 51.97 -21.24 -28.32
CA MET A 246 52.35 -19.84 -28.50
C MET A 246 51.41 -18.90 -27.74
N LEU A 247 50.09 -19.07 -27.91
CA LEU A 247 49.09 -18.26 -27.18
C LEU A 247 49.18 -18.46 -25.66
N LEU A 248 49.37 -19.70 -25.22
CA LEU A 248 49.55 -20.01 -23.80
C LEU A 248 50.81 -19.36 -23.22
N TYR A 249 51.93 -19.46 -23.94
CA TYR A 249 53.19 -18.83 -23.55
C TYR A 249 53.04 -17.32 -23.47
N TYR A 250 52.45 -16.70 -24.50
CA TYR A 250 52.20 -15.26 -24.54
C TYR A 250 51.39 -14.79 -23.34
N TYR A 251 50.25 -15.43 -23.08
CA TYR A 251 49.38 -15.11 -21.95
C TYR A 251 50.13 -15.20 -20.62
N LYS A 252 50.86 -16.32 -20.39
CA LYS A 252 51.61 -16.55 -19.16
C LYS A 252 52.72 -15.52 -18.94
N GLN A 253 53.41 -15.11 -20.00
CA GLN A 253 54.45 -14.06 -19.88
C GLN A 253 53.83 -12.70 -19.57
N ARG A 254 52.72 -12.34 -20.22
CA ARG A 254 52.02 -11.08 -19.93
C ARG A 254 51.55 -11.02 -18.48
N VAL A 255 50.88 -12.08 -17.99
CA VAL A 255 50.44 -12.14 -16.59
C VAL A 255 51.63 -12.01 -15.62
N LYS A 256 52.72 -12.74 -15.87
CA LYS A 256 53.92 -12.70 -15.02
C LYS A 256 54.54 -11.31 -14.93
N ASN A 257 54.54 -10.56 -16.03
CA ASN A 257 55.25 -9.28 -16.12
C ASN A 257 54.38 -8.07 -15.75
N PHE A 258 53.06 -8.15 -15.95
CA PHE A 258 52.18 -6.98 -15.90
C PHE A 258 50.99 -7.11 -14.93
N SER A 259 50.63 -8.32 -14.49
CA SER A 259 49.53 -8.50 -13.53
C SER A 259 50.05 -8.66 -12.11
N TYR A 260 49.56 -7.83 -11.18
CA TYR A 260 49.88 -7.93 -9.75
C TYR A 260 48.83 -8.68 -8.93
N LEU A 261 47.59 -8.84 -9.43
CA LEU A 261 46.53 -9.60 -8.73
C LEU A 261 46.50 -11.08 -9.13
N ASN A 262 47.10 -11.45 -10.26
CA ASN A 262 47.12 -12.82 -10.75
C ASN A 262 48.52 -13.41 -10.78
N LYS A 263 48.59 -14.71 -10.47
CA LYS A 263 49.78 -15.54 -10.62
C LYS A 263 49.43 -16.71 -11.53
N ASN A 264 50.35 -17.12 -12.41
CA ASN A 264 50.10 -18.20 -13.37
C ASN A 264 49.73 -19.52 -12.68
N GLU A 265 50.27 -19.77 -11.49
CA GLU A 265 50.03 -20.99 -10.70
C GLU A 265 48.61 -21.02 -10.11
N ALA A 266 47.96 -19.87 -9.99
CA ALA A 266 46.60 -19.73 -9.48
C ALA A 266 45.52 -19.72 -10.57
N ILE A 267 45.91 -19.70 -11.85
CA ILE A 267 44.99 -19.69 -12.99
C ILE A 267 44.84 -21.11 -13.56
N ARG A 268 43.60 -21.55 -13.75
CA ARG A 268 43.34 -22.80 -14.48
C ARG A 268 43.50 -22.57 -15.98
N PHE A 269 44.41 -23.32 -16.62
CA PHE A 269 44.58 -23.30 -18.07
C PHE A 269 44.05 -24.59 -18.68
N ASP A 270 43.06 -24.47 -19.57
CA ASP A 270 42.58 -25.57 -20.40
C ASP A 270 42.97 -25.30 -21.87
N THR A 271 43.44 -26.31 -22.58
CA THR A 271 43.91 -26.13 -23.96
C THR A 271 43.42 -27.22 -24.90
N LEU A 272 43.07 -26.86 -26.13
CA LEU A 272 42.59 -27.82 -27.13
C LEU A 272 43.11 -27.48 -28.53
N ALA A 273 43.75 -28.45 -29.19
CA ALA A 273 44.24 -28.30 -30.55
C ALA A 273 43.32 -29.04 -31.53
N TYR A 274 42.71 -28.33 -32.47
CA TYR A 274 41.92 -28.91 -33.55
C TYR A 274 42.84 -29.28 -34.72
N VAL A 275 43.14 -30.57 -34.80
CA VAL A 275 43.92 -31.15 -35.88
C VAL A 275 42.95 -31.82 -36.85
N ARG A 276 42.94 -31.39 -38.11
CA ARG A 276 42.15 -31.98 -39.19
C ARG A 276 40.69 -32.27 -38.75
N LYS A 277 39.91 -31.21 -38.55
CA LYS A 277 38.51 -31.27 -38.10
C LYS A 277 37.57 -30.81 -39.21
N TRP A 278 36.93 -31.77 -39.88
CA TRP A 278 35.93 -31.49 -40.90
C TRP A 278 34.68 -30.80 -40.35
N ASP A 279 34.30 -31.05 -39.10
CA ASP A 279 33.13 -30.44 -38.47
C ASP A 279 33.20 -28.90 -38.48
N THR A 280 34.37 -28.34 -38.15
CA THR A 280 34.58 -26.88 -38.16
C THR A 280 34.59 -26.32 -39.58
N PHE A 281 35.15 -27.07 -40.54
CA PHE A 281 35.09 -26.72 -41.95
C PHE A 281 33.64 -26.68 -42.46
N LEU A 282 32.86 -27.73 -42.18
CA LEU A 282 31.45 -27.81 -42.55
C LEU A 282 30.63 -26.68 -41.93
N GLN A 283 30.85 -26.36 -40.65
CA GLN A 283 30.19 -25.23 -40.00
C GLN A 283 30.48 -23.90 -40.71
N LYS A 284 31.70 -23.69 -41.21
CA LYS A 284 32.04 -22.49 -41.97
C LYS A 284 31.44 -22.49 -43.37
N VAL A 285 31.37 -23.64 -44.02
CA VAL A 285 30.73 -23.79 -45.34
C VAL A 285 29.23 -23.50 -45.26
N THR A 286 28.51 -24.08 -44.28
CA THR A 286 27.05 -23.92 -44.13
C THR A 286 26.63 -22.50 -43.77
N THR A 287 27.54 -21.69 -43.23
CA THR A 287 27.31 -20.28 -42.87
C THR A 287 27.93 -19.29 -43.86
N SER A 288 28.43 -19.78 -44.99
CA SER A 288 29.08 -18.97 -46.03
C SER A 288 28.10 -18.42 -47.06
N ALA A 289 28.59 -17.62 -48.01
CA ALA A 289 27.82 -17.08 -49.13
C ALA A 289 27.67 -18.06 -50.31
N LEU A 290 28.10 -19.31 -50.18
CA LEU A 290 27.88 -20.34 -51.18
C LEU A 290 26.38 -20.60 -51.38
N LYS A 291 25.99 -20.98 -52.60
CA LYS A 291 24.60 -21.33 -52.90
C LYS A 291 24.21 -22.65 -52.20
N PRO A 292 22.93 -22.88 -51.91
CA PRO A 292 22.48 -24.10 -51.21
C PRO A 292 22.96 -25.41 -51.87
N ASP A 293 22.88 -25.51 -53.20
CA ASP A 293 23.35 -26.66 -53.98
C ASP A 293 24.88 -26.87 -53.88
N GLN A 294 25.64 -25.79 -53.75
CA GLN A 294 27.08 -25.81 -53.54
C GLN A 294 27.42 -26.26 -52.11
N ILE A 295 26.69 -25.80 -51.11
CA ILE A 295 26.83 -26.23 -49.71
C ILE A 295 26.56 -27.74 -49.61
N ASP A 296 25.45 -28.21 -50.17
CA ASP A 296 25.07 -29.63 -50.15
C ASP A 296 26.14 -30.50 -50.80
N SER A 297 26.68 -30.06 -51.95
CA SER A 297 27.78 -30.75 -52.64
C SER A 297 29.02 -30.92 -51.76
N VAL A 298 29.41 -29.86 -51.03
CA VAL A 298 30.55 -29.91 -50.10
C VAL A 298 30.24 -30.83 -48.92
N VAL A 299 29.04 -30.76 -48.34
CA VAL A 299 28.62 -31.63 -47.23
C VAL A 299 28.66 -33.11 -47.65
N THR A 300 28.12 -33.46 -48.82
CA THR A 300 28.17 -34.81 -49.37
C THR A 300 29.61 -35.28 -49.62
N ILE A 301 30.48 -34.42 -50.16
CA ILE A 301 31.90 -34.78 -50.34
C ILE A 301 32.55 -35.12 -48.99
N ILE A 302 32.26 -34.34 -47.95
CA ILE A 302 32.87 -34.56 -46.63
C ILE A 302 32.25 -35.74 -45.87
N ASN A 303 30.93 -35.94 -45.92
CA ASN A 303 30.25 -36.97 -45.12
C ASN A 303 30.20 -38.33 -45.84
N ASP A 304 29.91 -38.34 -47.14
CA ASP A 304 29.55 -39.56 -47.87
C ASP A 304 30.71 -40.15 -48.67
N THR A 305 31.74 -39.35 -48.97
CA THR A 305 32.96 -39.87 -49.61
C THR A 305 33.79 -40.65 -48.61
N LYS A 306 33.95 -41.96 -48.82
CA LYS A 306 34.87 -42.79 -48.04
C LYS A 306 36.32 -42.44 -48.43
N GLY A 307 37.17 -42.12 -47.45
CA GLY A 307 38.58 -41.83 -47.72
C GLY A 307 39.27 -41.01 -46.62
N SER A 308 40.58 -40.81 -46.79
CA SER A 308 41.37 -39.95 -45.90
C SER A 308 41.06 -38.46 -46.12
N PHE A 309 41.62 -37.60 -45.27
CA PHE A 309 41.51 -36.14 -45.44
C PHE A 309 41.96 -35.69 -46.83
N GLU A 310 43.08 -36.24 -47.29
CA GLU A 310 43.70 -35.94 -48.57
C GLU A 310 42.81 -36.36 -49.75
N THR A 311 42.08 -37.48 -49.65
CA THR A 311 41.12 -37.89 -50.68
C THR A 311 39.94 -36.92 -50.78
N LYS A 312 39.41 -36.50 -49.63
CA LYS A 312 38.28 -35.56 -49.57
C LYS A 312 38.68 -34.17 -50.07
N GLU A 313 39.87 -33.70 -49.70
CA GLU A 313 40.43 -32.45 -50.20
C GLU A 313 40.58 -32.47 -51.73
N LYS A 314 41.15 -33.53 -52.31
CA LYS A 314 41.24 -33.69 -53.77
C LYS A 314 39.88 -33.69 -54.46
N ALA A 315 38.83 -34.17 -53.81
CA ALA A 315 37.47 -34.09 -54.33
C ALA A 315 36.94 -32.66 -54.29
N LEU A 316 37.24 -31.88 -53.24
CA LEU A 316 36.89 -30.46 -53.16
C LEU A 316 37.57 -29.65 -54.28
N HIS A 317 38.84 -29.91 -54.61
CA HIS A 317 39.57 -29.23 -55.70
C HIS A 317 38.91 -29.36 -57.08
N ARG A 318 38.01 -30.34 -57.27
CA ARG A 318 37.30 -30.54 -58.55
C ARG A 318 36.02 -29.71 -58.66
N LEU A 319 35.61 -29.03 -57.59
CA LEU A 319 34.44 -28.17 -57.59
C LEU A 319 34.75 -26.89 -58.38
N SER A 320 33.81 -26.47 -59.23
CA SER A 320 33.97 -25.26 -60.06
C SER A 320 34.08 -23.95 -59.28
N TYR A 321 33.76 -23.97 -57.98
CA TYR A 321 33.82 -22.85 -57.05
C TYR A 321 34.83 -23.07 -55.92
N PHE A 322 35.79 -23.99 -56.11
CA PHE A 322 36.82 -24.28 -55.13
C PHE A 322 37.62 -23.03 -54.71
N ASP A 323 37.85 -22.09 -55.63
CA ASP A 323 38.51 -20.81 -55.33
C ASP A 323 37.84 -20.05 -54.17
N TYR A 324 36.51 -20.16 -54.01
CA TYR A 324 35.82 -19.56 -52.87
C TYR A 324 36.19 -20.26 -51.55
N ILE A 325 36.29 -21.59 -51.57
CA ILE A 325 36.70 -22.38 -50.40
C ILE A 325 38.14 -22.03 -50.02
N GLU A 326 39.02 -21.96 -51.02
CA GLU A 326 40.42 -21.62 -50.84
C GLU A 326 40.61 -20.19 -50.31
N GLN A 327 39.89 -19.20 -50.86
CA GLN A 327 40.07 -17.79 -50.51
C GLN A 327 39.34 -17.38 -49.23
N TYR A 328 38.20 -17.99 -48.91
CA TYR A 328 37.31 -17.50 -47.84
C TYR A 328 37.03 -18.51 -46.73
N ILE A 329 37.13 -19.81 -46.97
CA ILE A 329 36.82 -20.84 -45.96
C ILE A 329 38.08 -21.37 -45.28
N TYR A 330 39.11 -21.76 -46.03
CA TYR A 330 40.35 -22.26 -45.44
C TYR A 330 41.06 -21.23 -44.54
N PRO A 331 41.17 -19.94 -44.90
CA PRO A 331 41.86 -18.97 -44.06
C PRO A 331 41.21 -18.80 -42.67
N VAL A 332 39.88 -18.85 -42.56
CA VAL A 332 39.18 -18.70 -41.26
C VAL A 332 39.33 -19.89 -40.33
N LEU A 333 39.81 -21.04 -40.84
CA LEU A 333 40.13 -22.23 -40.05
C LEU A 333 41.56 -22.19 -39.47
N ARG A 334 42.37 -21.21 -39.88
CA ARG A 334 43.69 -20.92 -39.31
C ARG A 334 43.52 -19.99 -38.11
N PHE A 335 42.90 -20.50 -37.04
CA PHE A 335 42.47 -19.69 -35.90
C PHE A 335 43.05 -20.12 -34.55
N GLY A 336 42.96 -19.21 -33.59
CA GLY A 336 43.06 -19.45 -32.15
C GLY A 336 41.94 -18.70 -31.44
N THR A 337 41.54 -19.16 -30.27
CA THR A 337 40.55 -18.51 -29.42
C THR A 337 41.07 -18.55 -28.01
N VAL A 338 41.18 -17.39 -27.38
CA VAL A 338 41.53 -17.26 -25.96
C VAL A 338 40.28 -16.77 -25.23
N ALA A 339 39.71 -17.63 -24.38
CA ALA A 339 38.58 -17.30 -23.53
C ALA A 339 39.05 -17.15 -22.08
N VAL A 340 38.92 -15.95 -21.53
CA VAL A 340 39.42 -15.59 -20.20
C VAL A 340 38.24 -15.34 -19.28
N THR A 341 38.09 -16.16 -18.24
CA THR A 341 37.10 -15.99 -17.18
C THR A 341 37.72 -15.27 -16.00
N TYR A 342 37.16 -14.13 -15.60
CA TYR A 342 37.69 -13.26 -14.56
C TYR A 342 36.61 -12.73 -13.60
N THR A 343 37.05 -12.29 -12.42
CA THR A 343 36.22 -11.63 -11.41
C THR A 343 36.82 -10.32 -10.97
N ALA A 344 35.96 -9.32 -10.83
CA ALA A 344 36.39 -7.99 -10.44
C ALA A 344 36.52 -7.83 -8.92
N PRO A 345 37.58 -7.19 -8.41
CA PRO A 345 37.74 -6.97 -6.97
C PRO A 345 36.64 -6.02 -6.46
N PRO A 346 36.12 -6.20 -5.23
CA PRO A 346 35.14 -5.28 -4.67
C PRO A 346 35.77 -3.89 -4.48
N ARG A 347 35.03 -2.83 -4.85
CA ARG A 347 35.44 -1.45 -4.57
C ARG A 347 35.45 -1.19 -3.06
N TYR A 348 36.30 -0.27 -2.62
CA TYR A 348 36.31 0.14 -1.21
C TYR A 348 35.03 0.93 -0.87
N ASN A 349 34.52 0.77 0.36
CA ASN A 349 33.35 1.51 0.82
C ASN A 349 33.52 3.03 0.71
N SER A 350 34.73 3.56 0.98
CA SER A 350 35.03 4.98 0.82
C SER A 350 34.88 5.45 -0.63
N GLU A 351 35.37 4.66 -1.58
CA GLU A 351 35.27 4.93 -3.01
C GLU A 351 33.82 4.88 -3.47
N LEU A 352 33.07 3.85 -3.09
CA LEU A 352 31.65 3.71 -3.40
C LEU A 352 30.83 4.90 -2.88
N TYR A 353 31.09 5.33 -1.64
CA TYR A 353 30.40 6.47 -1.05
C TYR A 353 30.75 7.81 -1.74
N LEU A 354 32.01 8.03 -2.11
CA LEU A 354 32.42 9.24 -2.82
C LEU A 354 31.79 9.30 -4.22
N LEU A 355 31.76 8.17 -4.94
CA LEU A 355 31.11 8.07 -6.23
C LEU A 355 29.60 8.29 -6.12
N SER A 356 28.94 7.69 -5.13
CA SER A 356 27.50 7.90 -4.95
C SER A 356 27.16 9.36 -4.64
N LYS A 357 27.99 10.07 -3.87
CA LYS A 357 27.86 11.52 -3.68
C LYS A 357 27.96 12.29 -4.99
N LYS A 358 28.98 12.02 -5.81
CA LYS A 358 29.14 12.66 -7.12
C LYS A 358 27.94 12.40 -8.04
N ILE A 359 27.39 11.19 -8.04
CA ILE A 359 26.19 10.83 -8.80
C ILE A 359 24.98 11.63 -8.30
N VAL A 360 24.73 11.65 -6.98
CA VAL A 360 23.61 12.39 -6.37
C VAL A 360 23.70 13.89 -6.64
N GLU A 361 24.91 14.43 -6.67
CA GLU A 361 25.21 15.84 -6.97
C GLU A 361 25.29 16.14 -8.48
N LYS A 362 25.06 15.14 -9.35
CA LYS A 362 25.13 15.23 -10.82
C LYS A 362 26.50 15.69 -11.34
N GLN A 363 27.57 15.34 -10.63
CA GLN A 363 28.96 15.58 -11.03
C GLN A 363 29.54 14.44 -11.87
N THR A 364 28.87 13.28 -11.91
CA THR A 364 29.24 12.13 -12.73
C THR A 364 27.98 11.34 -13.10
N GLU A 365 28.04 10.59 -14.20
CA GLU A 365 26.92 9.76 -14.68
C GLU A 365 26.62 8.58 -13.75
N ALA A 366 25.35 8.14 -13.74
CA ALA A 366 24.88 7.11 -12.81
C ALA A 366 25.46 5.71 -13.08
N ASP A 367 25.98 5.47 -14.29
CA ASP A 367 26.63 4.22 -14.69
C ASP A 367 28.04 4.04 -14.11
N ALA A 368 28.56 5.06 -13.42
CA ALA A 368 29.81 4.96 -12.67
C ALA A 368 29.73 3.96 -11.49
N LEU A 369 28.53 3.64 -11.01
CA LEU A 369 28.23 2.57 -10.05
C LEU A 369 27.24 1.58 -10.66
N THR A 370 27.36 0.30 -10.33
CA THR A 370 26.29 -0.65 -10.64
C THR A 370 25.02 -0.30 -9.86
N PRO A 371 23.82 -0.71 -10.33
CA PRO A 371 22.57 -0.54 -9.57
C PRO A 371 22.67 -1.01 -8.11
N GLU A 372 23.30 -2.17 -7.89
CA GLU A 372 23.52 -2.77 -6.57
C GLU A 372 24.48 -1.93 -5.73
N GLU A 373 25.58 -1.44 -6.32
CA GLU A 373 26.56 -0.58 -5.63
C GLU A 373 25.95 0.77 -5.23
N LEU A 374 25.14 1.37 -6.10
CA LEU A 374 24.46 2.63 -5.79
C LEU A 374 23.48 2.46 -4.63
N ARG A 375 22.65 1.41 -4.63
CA ARG A 375 21.78 1.10 -3.49
C ARG A 375 22.57 0.80 -2.22
N TYR A 376 23.60 -0.04 -2.32
CA TYR A 376 24.49 -0.38 -1.21
C TYR A 376 25.13 0.85 -0.57
N SER A 377 25.48 1.86 -1.36
CA SER A 377 26.08 3.09 -0.85
C SER A 377 25.20 3.83 0.18
N ALA A 378 23.88 3.61 0.17
CA ALA A 378 22.98 4.15 1.19
C ALA A 378 23.25 3.57 2.59
N ASN A 379 23.83 2.37 2.70
CA ASN A 379 24.22 1.78 3.99
C ASN A 379 25.48 2.44 4.58
N LEU A 380 26.22 3.20 3.78
CA LEU A 380 27.47 3.84 4.19
C LEU A 380 27.26 5.21 4.87
N THR A 381 26.00 5.66 4.97
CA THR A 381 25.63 6.89 5.68
C THR A 381 24.55 6.63 6.73
N PRO A 382 24.63 7.24 7.93
CA PRO A 382 23.58 7.15 8.94
C PRO A 382 22.43 8.15 8.69
N LEU A 383 22.61 9.13 7.79
CA LEU A 383 21.66 10.24 7.62
C LEU A 383 20.49 9.85 6.72
N LEU A 384 19.26 9.86 7.27
CA LEU A 384 18.04 9.54 6.50
C LEU A 384 17.86 10.42 5.26
N ALA A 385 18.26 11.70 5.34
CA ALA A 385 18.18 12.60 4.20
C ALA A 385 19.14 12.24 3.06
N GLU A 386 20.33 11.74 3.38
CA GLU A 386 21.27 11.24 2.37
C GLU A 386 20.77 9.91 1.78
N LYS A 387 20.31 8.97 2.64
CA LYS A 387 19.73 7.70 2.20
C LYS A 387 18.57 7.92 1.22
N GLN A 388 17.66 8.86 1.53
CA GLN A 388 16.55 9.18 0.63
C GLN A 388 17.04 9.64 -0.73
N ARG A 389 18.00 10.58 -0.78
CA ARG A 389 18.55 11.08 -2.06
C ARG A 389 19.22 9.97 -2.87
N ILE A 390 19.99 9.10 -2.22
CA ILE A 390 20.64 7.96 -2.88
C ILE A 390 19.59 7.03 -3.48
N TYR A 391 18.54 6.65 -2.73
CA TYR A 391 17.49 5.78 -3.25
C TYR A 391 16.57 6.46 -4.28
N GLU A 392 16.33 7.76 -4.19
CA GLU A 392 15.63 8.53 -5.25
C GLU A 392 16.39 8.47 -6.57
N VAL A 393 17.70 8.70 -6.53
CA VAL A 393 18.57 8.60 -7.70
C VAL A 393 18.67 7.16 -8.19
N SER A 394 18.78 6.19 -7.30
CA SER A 394 18.76 4.77 -7.67
C SER A 394 17.46 4.39 -8.37
N ALA A 395 16.30 4.72 -7.79
CA ALA A 395 15.00 4.38 -8.35
C ALA A 395 14.78 5.02 -9.72
N ALA A 396 15.21 6.28 -9.89
CA ALA A 396 15.10 6.99 -11.16
C ALA A 396 15.96 6.39 -12.28
N ASN A 397 17.17 5.92 -11.96
CA ASN A 397 18.11 5.41 -12.97
C ASN A 397 17.92 3.91 -13.27
N THR A 398 17.54 3.11 -12.27
CA THR A 398 17.51 1.65 -12.41
C THR A 398 16.11 1.11 -12.60
N ASN A 399 15.09 1.87 -12.19
CA ASN A 399 13.69 1.44 -12.17
C ASN A 399 13.48 0.09 -11.43
N SER A 400 14.39 -0.27 -10.51
CA SER A 400 14.38 -1.56 -9.81
C SER A 400 13.42 -1.57 -8.64
N TRP A 401 12.76 -2.70 -8.40
CA TRP A 401 11.77 -2.82 -7.33
C TRP A 401 12.41 -2.66 -5.94
N GLU A 402 13.67 -3.08 -5.79
CA GLU A 402 14.46 -2.95 -4.55
C GLU A 402 14.69 -1.48 -4.21
N ALA A 403 15.04 -0.66 -5.22
CA ALA A 403 15.25 0.78 -5.03
C ALA A 403 13.95 1.47 -4.60
N PHE A 404 12.82 1.15 -5.23
CA PHE A 404 11.51 1.67 -4.84
C PHE A 404 11.11 1.22 -3.43
N HIS A 405 11.28 -0.07 -3.10
CA HIS A 405 10.96 -0.59 -1.78
C HIS A 405 11.76 0.12 -0.69
N ASN A 406 13.09 0.18 -0.84
CA ASN A 406 13.96 0.80 0.16
C ASN A 406 13.73 2.31 0.26
N LEU A 407 13.42 3.00 -0.84
CA LEU A 407 12.96 4.39 -0.80
C LEU A 407 11.67 4.53 0.02
N GLY A 408 10.69 3.63 -0.19
CA GLY A 408 9.45 3.58 0.58
C GLY A 408 9.71 3.45 2.08
N VAL A 409 10.60 2.55 2.49
CA VAL A 409 10.99 2.36 3.91
C VAL A 409 11.66 3.61 4.48
N ILE A 410 12.57 4.25 3.75
CA ILE A 410 13.20 5.51 4.22
C ILE A 410 12.15 6.62 4.39
N LEU A 411 11.19 6.73 3.47
CA LEU A 411 10.11 7.71 3.55
C LEU A 411 9.18 7.44 4.74
N LEU A 412 8.89 6.16 5.05
CA LEU A 412 8.17 5.77 6.27
C LEU A 412 8.91 6.22 7.53
N GLN A 413 10.21 5.92 7.63
CA GLN A 413 11.03 6.31 8.78
C GLN A 413 11.10 7.83 8.97
N ARG A 414 11.01 8.60 7.87
CA ARG A 414 10.88 10.07 7.95
C ARG A 414 9.49 10.50 8.40
N ALA A 415 8.43 9.86 7.92
CA ALA A 415 7.05 10.12 8.35
C ALA A 415 6.87 9.92 9.86
N GLU A 416 7.46 8.85 10.42
CA GLU A 416 7.40 8.53 11.85
C GLU A 416 8.09 9.57 12.74
N LYS A 417 9.01 10.36 12.18
CA LYS A 417 9.73 11.43 12.90
C LYS A 417 9.14 12.82 12.64
N GLU A 418 8.12 12.93 11.79
CA GLU A 418 7.51 14.20 11.41
C GLU A 418 6.36 14.56 12.37
N PRO A 419 6.46 15.67 13.13
CA PRO A 419 5.41 16.07 14.07
C PRO A 419 4.18 16.68 13.39
N THR A 420 4.31 17.17 12.15
CA THR A 420 3.22 17.85 11.45
C THR A 420 2.36 16.85 10.68
N ASP A 421 1.13 16.59 11.15
CA ASP A 421 0.20 15.61 10.52
C ASP A 421 0.10 15.74 8.99
N LYS A 422 0.00 16.98 8.48
CA LYS A 422 -0.07 17.25 7.03
C LYS A 422 1.19 16.77 6.29
N ILE A 423 2.37 17.02 6.84
CA ILE A 423 3.66 16.64 6.23
C ILE A 423 3.89 15.14 6.40
N GLN A 424 3.55 14.59 7.57
CA GLN A 424 3.60 13.17 7.87
C GLN A 424 2.76 12.36 6.88
N LYS A 425 1.50 12.74 6.64
CA LYS A 425 0.62 12.12 5.64
C LYS A 425 1.19 12.22 4.22
N ALA A 426 1.82 13.33 3.87
CA ALA A 426 2.49 13.47 2.58
C ALA A 426 3.68 12.50 2.44
N TYR A 427 4.47 12.28 3.49
CA TYR A 427 5.51 11.24 3.50
C TYR A 427 4.93 9.84 3.39
N TYR A 428 3.85 9.52 4.13
CA TYR A 428 3.16 8.24 3.98
C TYR A 428 2.67 8.03 2.55
N ARG A 429 2.01 9.01 1.93
CA ARG A 429 1.55 8.89 0.54
C ARG A 429 2.72 8.63 -0.43
N ARG A 430 3.82 9.37 -0.30
CA ARG A 430 5.02 9.14 -1.13
C ARG A 430 5.62 7.76 -0.91
N ALA A 431 5.67 7.29 0.34
CA ALA A 431 6.13 5.94 0.66
C ALA A 431 5.23 4.88 0.03
N ALA A 432 3.91 5.02 0.16
CA ALA A 432 2.92 4.12 -0.42
C ALA A 432 3.04 4.03 -1.95
N THR A 433 3.20 5.17 -2.63
CA THR A 433 3.44 5.20 -4.08
C THR A 433 4.69 4.42 -4.47
N ASN A 434 5.78 4.55 -3.71
CA ASN A 434 6.99 3.77 -3.96
C ASN A 434 6.79 2.27 -3.70
N PHE A 435 6.07 1.88 -2.65
CA PHE A 435 5.70 0.48 -2.44
C PHE A 435 4.81 -0.07 -3.56
N THR A 436 3.87 0.71 -4.08
CA THR A 436 3.07 0.33 -5.26
C THR A 436 3.97 0.13 -6.49
N LEU A 437 4.93 1.03 -6.73
CA LEU A 437 5.89 0.88 -7.83
C LEU A 437 6.75 -0.39 -7.66
N ALA A 438 7.19 -0.71 -6.45
CA ALA A 438 7.89 -1.95 -6.14
C ALA A 438 7.00 -3.18 -6.38
N ALA A 439 5.77 -3.16 -5.85
CA ALA A 439 4.81 -4.25 -5.96
C ALA A 439 4.43 -4.57 -7.42
N HIS A 440 4.27 -3.56 -8.29
CA HIS A 440 3.98 -3.83 -9.70
C HIS A 440 5.15 -4.44 -10.47
N ARG A 441 6.39 -4.26 -10.00
CA ARG A 441 7.60 -4.82 -10.62
C ARG A 441 7.97 -6.19 -10.04
N HIS A 442 7.62 -6.42 -8.77
CA HIS A 442 7.79 -7.68 -8.07
C HIS A 442 6.49 -8.03 -7.32
N PRO A 443 5.48 -8.57 -8.04
CA PRO A 443 4.12 -8.72 -7.51
C PRO A 443 4.04 -9.85 -6.49
N THR A 444 4.08 -9.48 -5.21
CA THR A 444 3.86 -10.37 -4.07
C THR A 444 2.79 -9.79 -3.15
N ALA A 445 2.09 -10.65 -2.40
CA ALA A 445 1.14 -10.19 -1.40
C ALA A 445 1.78 -9.28 -0.35
N GLU A 446 3.04 -9.54 0.02
CA GLU A 446 3.80 -8.74 0.99
C GLU A 446 3.98 -7.29 0.52
N PHE A 447 4.38 -7.06 -0.74
CA PHE A 447 4.61 -5.70 -1.22
C PHE A 447 3.33 -4.91 -1.45
N PHE A 448 2.26 -5.56 -1.90
CA PHE A 448 0.94 -4.93 -1.93
C PHE A 448 0.42 -4.65 -0.51
N TYR A 449 0.71 -5.50 0.47
CA TYR A 449 0.39 -5.24 1.87
C TYR A 449 1.18 -4.04 2.43
N HIS A 450 2.47 -3.89 2.10
CA HIS A 450 3.27 -2.72 2.47
C HIS A 450 2.67 -1.42 1.89
N ALA A 451 2.23 -1.44 0.63
CA ALA A 451 1.52 -0.32 0.03
C ALA A 451 0.19 -0.04 0.73
N ALA A 452 -0.61 -1.08 1.00
CA ALA A 452 -1.93 -0.97 1.63
C ALA A 452 -1.87 -0.32 3.01
N THR A 453 -1.02 -0.84 3.90
CA THR A 453 -0.88 -0.29 5.27
C THR A 453 -0.34 1.14 5.23
N THR A 454 0.50 1.47 4.26
CA THR A 454 1.05 2.82 4.11
C THR A 454 0.02 3.82 3.58
N TYR A 455 -0.79 3.46 2.59
CA TYR A 455 -1.93 4.30 2.16
C TYR A 455 -2.95 4.47 3.29
N HIS A 456 -3.18 3.42 4.08
CA HIS A 456 -4.05 3.49 5.26
C HIS A 456 -3.54 4.52 6.26
N ARG A 457 -2.22 4.59 6.50
CA ARG A 457 -1.60 5.65 7.33
C ARG A 457 -1.64 7.04 6.68
N ALA A 458 -1.62 7.12 5.35
CA ALA A 458 -1.78 8.38 4.63
C ALA A 458 -3.22 8.94 4.70
N GLY A 459 -4.19 8.10 5.04
CA GLY A 459 -5.62 8.42 4.98
C GLY A 459 -6.25 8.20 3.60
N ASP A 460 -5.52 7.57 2.68
CA ASP A 460 -5.93 7.26 1.30
C ASP A 460 -6.69 5.93 1.29
N ARG A 461 -7.93 5.98 1.77
CA ARG A 461 -8.74 4.79 2.13
C ARG A 461 -9.04 3.88 0.93
N LEU A 462 -9.35 4.45 -0.24
CA LEU A 462 -9.69 3.67 -1.43
C LEU A 462 -8.47 2.93 -1.97
N GLU A 463 -7.34 3.62 -2.04
CA GLU A 463 -6.05 3.08 -2.45
C GLU A 463 -5.61 1.97 -1.48
N ALA A 464 -5.79 2.17 -0.17
CA ALA A 464 -5.50 1.15 0.83
C ALA A 464 -6.35 -0.11 0.63
N LEU A 465 -7.68 0.02 0.51
CA LEU A 465 -8.58 -1.11 0.26
C LEU A 465 -8.21 -1.87 -1.02
N GLN A 466 -7.92 -1.15 -2.11
CA GLN A 466 -7.50 -1.75 -3.36
C GLN A 466 -6.20 -2.56 -3.23
N ASN A 467 -5.21 -2.03 -2.51
CA ASN A 467 -3.94 -2.73 -2.29
C ASN A 467 -4.11 -3.94 -1.35
N TYR A 468 -4.99 -3.88 -0.34
CA TYR A 468 -5.37 -5.05 0.45
C TYR A 468 -5.99 -6.14 -0.43
N ASP A 469 -6.90 -5.77 -1.33
CA ASP A 469 -7.53 -6.72 -2.25
C ASP A 469 -6.51 -7.35 -3.22
N TYR A 470 -5.53 -6.58 -3.72
CA TYR A 470 -4.42 -7.14 -4.51
C TYR A 470 -3.59 -8.14 -3.71
N ALA A 471 -3.24 -7.82 -2.46
CA ALA A 471 -2.49 -8.72 -1.59
C ALA A 471 -3.24 -10.04 -1.35
N ILE A 472 -4.56 -9.98 -1.10
CA ILE A 472 -5.41 -11.17 -0.93
C ILE A 472 -5.44 -12.00 -2.21
N LYS A 473 -5.61 -11.37 -3.38
CA LYS A 473 -5.71 -12.07 -4.68
C LYS A 473 -4.42 -12.77 -5.09
N LEU A 474 -3.26 -12.19 -4.79
CA LEU A 474 -1.97 -12.82 -5.07
C LEU A 474 -1.69 -14.03 -4.17
N GLY A 475 -2.26 -14.04 -2.96
CA GLY A 475 -2.01 -15.09 -1.99
C GLY A 475 -0.60 -15.04 -1.39
N GLY A 476 -0.38 -15.80 -0.33
CA GLY A 476 0.88 -15.80 0.40
C GLY A 476 0.83 -16.70 1.63
N GLU A 477 1.83 -16.60 2.48
CA GLU A 477 1.86 -17.36 3.72
C GLU A 477 0.68 -17.00 4.63
N ARG A 478 0.17 -18.00 5.35
CA ARG A 478 -1.00 -17.84 6.22
C ARG A 478 -0.85 -16.71 7.27
N PRO A 479 0.31 -16.52 7.94
CA PRO A 479 0.48 -15.41 8.87
C PRO A 479 0.34 -14.03 8.20
N LEU A 480 0.92 -13.85 7.01
CA LEU A 480 0.78 -12.62 6.23
C LEU A 480 -0.68 -12.38 5.83
N LEU A 481 -1.37 -13.38 5.26
CA LEU A 481 -2.76 -13.21 4.85
C LEU A 481 -3.68 -12.89 6.04
N ARG A 482 -3.47 -13.54 7.18
CA ARG A 482 -4.18 -13.20 8.43
C ARG A 482 -3.97 -11.75 8.82
N LYS A 483 -2.74 -11.25 8.70
CA LYS A 483 -2.40 -9.86 8.98
C LYS A 483 -3.08 -8.89 8.01
N VAL A 484 -3.06 -9.20 6.71
CA VAL A 484 -3.76 -8.44 5.66
C VAL A 484 -5.24 -8.31 5.98
N PHE A 485 -5.92 -9.41 6.34
CA PHE A 485 -7.34 -9.36 6.73
C PHE A 485 -7.58 -8.59 8.03
N SER A 486 -6.66 -8.67 9.01
CA SER A 486 -6.76 -7.93 10.27
C SER A 486 -6.75 -6.42 10.05
N ASP A 487 -5.84 -5.93 9.20
CA ASP A 487 -5.68 -4.50 8.96
C ASP A 487 -6.70 -3.97 7.94
N ARG A 488 -7.13 -4.79 6.97
CA ARG A 488 -8.28 -4.51 6.10
C ARG A 488 -9.56 -4.31 6.91
N ALA A 489 -9.83 -5.20 7.88
CA ALA A 489 -11.00 -5.08 8.75
C ALA A 489 -10.96 -3.80 9.60
N ALA A 490 -9.79 -3.41 10.08
CA ALA A 490 -9.61 -2.13 10.80
C ALA A 490 -10.03 -0.95 9.91
N LEU A 491 -9.56 -0.91 8.66
CA LEU A 491 -9.95 0.12 7.69
C LEU A 491 -11.44 0.08 7.37
N GLU A 492 -12.04 -1.10 7.21
CA GLU A 492 -13.49 -1.26 6.96
C GLU A 492 -14.33 -0.66 8.09
N ILE A 493 -13.92 -0.81 9.35
CA ILE A 493 -14.58 -0.13 10.48
C ILE A 493 -14.44 1.38 10.36
N GLU A 494 -13.24 1.88 10.05
CA GLU A 494 -12.96 3.32 9.92
C GLU A 494 -13.79 3.99 8.81
N VAL A 495 -14.12 3.26 7.74
CA VAL A 495 -14.95 3.77 6.62
C VAL A 495 -16.45 3.49 6.79
N GLY A 496 -16.86 2.92 7.93
CA GLY A 496 -18.28 2.68 8.22
C GLY A 496 -18.86 1.43 7.54
N GLN A 497 -18.03 0.40 7.36
CA GLN A 497 -18.39 -0.91 6.76
C GLN A 497 -18.22 -2.05 7.79
N PRO A 498 -18.97 -2.05 8.91
CA PRO A 498 -18.78 -3.03 9.98
C PRO A 498 -19.19 -4.46 9.57
N ASP A 499 -20.11 -4.63 8.62
CA ASP A 499 -20.49 -5.96 8.12
C ASP A 499 -19.37 -6.58 7.27
N GLU A 500 -18.74 -5.78 6.43
CA GLU A 500 -17.56 -6.15 5.65
C GLU A 500 -16.39 -6.49 6.58
N ALA A 501 -16.16 -5.66 7.60
CA ALA A 501 -15.14 -5.91 8.62
C ALA A 501 -15.33 -7.25 9.32
N LEU A 502 -16.55 -7.62 9.72
CA LEU A 502 -16.82 -8.94 10.32
C LEU A 502 -16.54 -10.08 9.35
N ARG A 503 -16.79 -9.91 8.05
CA ARG A 503 -16.43 -10.91 7.02
C ARG A 503 -14.92 -11.04 6.89
N SER A 504 -14.18 -9.94 6.84
CA SER A 504 -12.72 -9.95 6.84
C SER A 504 -12.13 -10.63 8.08
N LEU A 505 -12.68 -10.35 9.26
CA LEU A 505 -12.22 -10.91 10.54
C LEU A 505 -12.35 -12.44 10.62
N GLN A 506 -13.26 -13.07 9.86
CA GLN A 506 -13.37 -14.54 9.79
C GLN A 506 -12.09 -15.20 9.25
N TYR A 507 -11.32 -14.49 8.43
CA TYR A 507 -10.07 -14.98 7.83
C TYR A 507 -8.81 -14.55 8.60
N ALA A 508 -8.92 -13.53 9.47
CA ALA A 508 -7.81 -12.92 10.19
C ALA A 508 -7.27 -13.77 11.35
N GLY A 509 -8.10 -14.66 11.92
CA GLY A 509 -7.76 -15.45 13.10
C GLY A 509 -7.69 -14.64 14.40
N PRO A 510 -7.46 -15.28 15.57
CA PRO A 510 -7.43 -14.59 16.85
C PRO A 510 -6.17 -13.73 16.99
N SER A 511 -6.34 -12.47 17.35
CA SER A 511 -5.27 -11.54 17.74
C SER A 511 -5.85 -10.48 18.68
N TYR A 512 -5.00 -9.73 19.38
CA TYR A 512 -5.44 -8.67 20.28
C TYR A 512 -6.21 -7.58 19.51
N GLN A 513 -5.66 -7.13 18.38
CA GLN A 513 -6.32 -6.23 17.43
C GLN A 513 -7.69 -6.73 17.00
N ASN A 514 -7.77 -7.99 16.54
CA ASN A 514 -9.00 -8.55 15.99
C ASN A 514 -10.07 -8.71 17.06
N ALA A 515 -9.68 -9.11 18.27
CA ALA A 515 -10.60 -9.22 19.41
C ALA A 515 -11.17 -7.85 19.80
N LEU A 516 -10.35 -6.80 19.92
CA LEU A 516 -10.85 -5.46 20.21
C LEU A 516 -11.75 -4.89 19.12
N ASN A 517 -11.35 -5.03 17.85
CA ASN A 517 -12.13 -4.53 16.72
C ASN A 517 -13.46 -5.28 16.57
N ARG A 518 -13.47 -6.60 16.81
CA ARG A 518 -14.71 -7.39 16.84
C ARG A 518 -15.60 -6.95 17.99
N ALA A 519 -15.05 -6.81 19.20
CA ALA A 519 -15.80 -6.36 20.37
C ALA A 519 -16.46 -4.99 20.11
N LEU A 520 -15.73 -4.04 19.52
CA LEU A 520 -16.22 -2.72 19.16
C LEU A 520 -17.43 -2.80 18.22
N ILE A 521 -17.40 -3.66 17.19
CA ILE A 521 -18.53 -3.88 16.28
C ILE A 521 -19.74 -4.47 17.04
N GLU A 522 -19.51 -5.49 17.88
CA GLU A 522 -20.60 -6.17 18.60
C GLU A 522 -21.25 -5.26 19.66
N VAL A 523 -20.50 -4.35 20.29
CA VAL A 523 -21.06 -3.28 21.15
C VAL A 523 -22.05 -2.42 20.37
N GLY A 524 -21.67 -2.01 19.15
CA GLY A 524 -22.53 -1.21 18.26
C GLY A 524 -23.79 -1.94 17.82
N ARG A 525 -23.77 -3.28 17.76
CA ARG A 525 -24.91 -4.15 17.42
C ARG A 525 -25.75 -4.56 18.63
N GLU A 526 -25.40 -4.07 19.82
CA GLU A 526 -26.04 -4.47 21.10
C GLU A 526 -25.89 -5.98 21.41
N HIS A 527 -24.93 -6.67 20.78
CA HIS A 527 -24.60 -8.07 21.06
C HIS A 527 -23.63 -8.16 22.25
N TYR A 528 -24.09 -7.72 23.42
CA TYR A 528 -23.23 -7.52 24.60
C TYR A 528 -22.49 -8.79 25.06
N GLU A 529 -23.13 -9.96 24.98
CA GLU A 529 -22.48 -11.23 25.35
C GLU A 529 -21.27 -11.52 24.45
N LEU A 530 -21.45 -11.42 23.14
CA LEU A 530 -20.36 -11.58 22.16
C LEU A 530 -19.27 -10.52 22.35
N ALA A 531 -19.65 -9.26 22.61
CA ALA A 531 -18.68 -8.21 22.89
C ALA A 531 -17.83 -8.53 24.13
N GLN A 532 -18.45 -9.01 25.22
CA GLN A 532 -17.73 -9.41 26.43
C GLN A 532 -16.77 -10.57 26.18
N GLU A 533 -17.17 -11.59 25.41
CA GLU A 533 -16.29 -12.70 25.03
C GLU A 533 -15.03 -12.20 24.32
N GLN A 534 -15.20 -11.28 23.36
CA GLN A 534 -14.08 -10.72 22.61
C GLN A 534 -13.17 -9.84 23.48
N TYR A 535 -13.72 -9.01 24.37
CA TYR A 535 -12.90 -8.24 25.32
C TYR A 535 -12.14 -9.15 26.29
N ARG A 536 -12.76 -10.24 26.79
CA ARG A 536 -12.08 -11.24 27.63
C ARG A 536 -10.96 -11.96 26.87
N LEU A 537 -11.17 -12.30 25.60
CA LEU A 537 -10.13 -12.84 24.73
C LEU A 537 -8.96 -11.85 24.59
N ALA A 538 -9.24 -10.57 24.32
CA ALA A 538 -8.21 -9.54 24.24
C ALA A 538 -7.44 -9.39 25.58
N GLN A 539 -8.13 -9.50 26.72
CA GLN A 539 -7.50 -9.49 28.04
C GLN A 539 -6.61 -10.72 28.27
N THR A 540 -7.02 -11.92 27.81
CA THR A 540 -6.17 -13.12 27.90
C THR A 540 -4.91 -12.97 27.04
N LEU A 541 -5.03 -12.36 25.87
CA LEU A 541 -3.89 -12.11 24.98
C LEU A 541 -2.95 -11.02 25.53
N ARG A 542 -3.47 -10.03 26.26
CA ARG A 542 -2.70 -8.97 26.93
C ARG A 542 -3.28 -8.60 28.30
N PRO A 543 -2.90 -9.31 29.37
CA PRO A 543 -3.49 -9.13 30.71
C PRO A 543 -3.30 -7.74 31.33
N THR A 544 -2.25 -7.04 30.94
CA THR A 544 -1.91 -5.70 31.45
C THR A 544 -2.55 -4.56 30.64
N ALA A 545 -3.26 -4.86 29.56
CA ALA A 545 -3.87 -3.83 28.74
C ALA A 545 -5.19 -3.34 29.37
N ALA A 546 -5.32 -2.02 29.54
CA ALA A 546 -6.53 -1.40 30.08
C ALA A 546 -7.71 -1.39 29.08
N ALA A 547 -7.42 -1.35 27.76
CA ALA A 547 -8.44 -1.17 26.73
C ALA A 547 -9.59 -2.21 26.74
N PRO A 548 -9.32 -3.53 26.90
CA PRO A 548 -10.40 -4.51 26.99
C PRO A 548 -11.26 -4.35 28.24
N ILE A 549 -10.66 -3.96 29.37
CA ILE A 549 -11.38 -3.74 30.63
C ILE A 549 -12.29 -2.50 30.51
N TYR A 550 -11.76 -1.43 29.91
CA TYR A 550 -12.56 -0.24 29.61
C TYR A 550 -13.73 -0.57 28.68
N GLY A 551 -13.51 -1.39 27.64
CA GLY A 551 -14.57 -1.89 26.76
C GLY A 551 -15.66 -2.67 27.50
N LEU A 552 -15.29 -3.51 28.48
CA LEU A 552 -16.24 -4.18 29.36
C LEU A 552 -17.02 -3.19 30.24
N ALA A 553 -16.38 -2.12 30.72
CA ALA A 553 -17.06 -1.07 31.49
C ALA A 553 -18.12 -0.35 30.64
N VAL A 554 -17.82 -0.07 29.37
CA VAL A 554 -18.79 0.48 28.39
C VAL A 554 -19.96 -0.48 28.19
N VAL A 555 -19.70 -1.79 28.04
CA VAL A 555 -20.77 -2.79 27.94
C VAL A 555 -21.67 -2.78 29.18
N ALA A 556 -21.08 -2.76 30.38
CA ALA A 556 -21.82 -2.71 31.63
C ALA A 556 -22.68 -1.44 31.76
N ALA A 557 -22.15 -0.28 31.36
CA ALA A 557 -22.88 0.98 31.31
C ALA A 557 -24.09 0.88 30.35
N ARG A 558 -23.90 0.34 29.14
CA ARG A 558 -25.01 0.12 28.19
C ARG A 558 -26.06 -0.87 28.70
N GLN A 559 -25.66 -1.86 29.49
CA GLN A 559 -26.55 -2.81 30.16
C GLN A 559 -27.18 -2.26 31.45
N LYS A 560 -26.88 -1.01 31.82
CA LYS A 560 -27.34 -0.33 33.04
C LYS A 560 -26.86 -0.96 34.35
N ASP A 561 -25.75 -1.69 34.32
CA ASP A 561 -25.10 -2.24 35.51
C ASP A 561 -24.05 -1.26 36.05
N GLU A 562 -24.49 -0.28 36.85
CA GLU A 562 -23.62 0.76 37.42
C GLU A 562 -22.50 0.18 38.31
N ALA A 563 -22.79 -0.89 39.04
CA ALA A 563 -21.83 -1.50 39.95
C ALA A 563 -20.68 -2.18 39.19
N ALA A 564 -21.01 -2.96 38.15
CA ALA A 564 -20.00 -3.56 37.28
C ALA A 564 -19.24 -2.49 36.49
N ALA A 565 -19.93 -1.48 35.95
CA ALA A 565 -19.31 -0.38 35.21
C ALA A 565 -18.27 0.34 36.07
N GLY A 566 -18.61 0.71 37.31
CA GLY A 566 -17.68 1.36 38.24
C GLY A 566 -16.47 0.50 38.60
N THR A 567 -16.69 -0.80 38.85
CA THR A 567 -15.61 -1.73 39.21
C THR A 567 -14.62 -1.91 38.07
N LEU A 568 -15.12 -2.13 36.84
CA LEU A 568 -14.30 -2.29 35.65
C LEU A 568 -13.58 -1.00 35.28
N LEU A 569 -14.26 0.14 35.39
CA LEU A 569 -13.66 1.45 35.11
C LEU A 569 -12.49 1.74 36.07
N LYS A 570 -12.66 1.45 37.36
CA LYS A 570 -11.59 1.57 38.35
C LYS A 570 -10.38 0.70 38.00
N GLN A 571 -10.60 -0.53 37.55
CA GLN A 571 -9.53 -1.42 37.12
C GLN A 571 -8.81 -0.89 35.87
N ALA A 572 -9.54 -0.38 34.88
CA ALA A 572 -8.96 0.21 33.68
C ALA A 572 -8.11 1.45 34.02
N VAL A 573 -8.60 2.34 34.88
CA VAL A 573 -7.87 3.54 35.34
C VAL A 573 -6.63 3.17 36.15
N ALA A 574 -6.68 2.11 36.94
CA ALA A 574 -5.52 1.63 37.69
C ALA A 574 -4.40 1.10 36.78
N LEU A 575 -4.76 0.49 35.64
CA LEU A 575 -3.80 0.04 34.63
C LEU A 575 -3.26 1.18 33.76
N ASP A 576 -4.12 2.13 33.38
CA ASP A 576 -3.74 3.32 32.62
C ASP A 576 -4.61 4.53 33.01
N ARG A 577 -3.96 5.50 33.65
CA ARG A 577 -4.60 6.72 34.18
C ARG A 577 -5.26 7.58 33.10
N ASN A 578 -4.86 7.46 31.83
CA ASN A 578 -5.48 8.20 30.73
C ASN A 578 -6.95 7.83 30.53
N TYR A 579 -7.38 6.63 30.94
CA TYR A 579 -8.78 6.24 30.89
C TYR A 579 -9.67 7.04 31.84
N ALA A 580 -9.11 7.72 32.84
CA ALA A 580 -9.91 8.58 33.72
C ALA A 580 -10.45 9.79 32.93
N GLN A 581 -9.57 10.49 32.22
CA GLN A 581 -9.97 11.60 31.35
C GLN A 581 -10.87 11.13 30.23
N ARG A 582 -10.53 10.00 29.60
CA ARG A 582 -11.35 9.41 28.53
C ARG A 582 -12.78 9.12 29.01
N ALA A 583 -12.95 8.54 30.19
CA ALA A 583 -14.27 8.23 30.74
C ALA A 583 -15.13 9.47 31.01
N VAL A 584 -14.52 10.59 31.39
CA VAL A 584 -15.23 11.86 31.62
C VAL A 584 -15.80 12.42 30.31
N GLU A 585 -15.09 12.21 29.19
CA GLU A 585 -15.48 12.70 27.87
C GLU A 585 -16.38 11.70 27.11
N ASP A 586 -16.38 10.44 27.53
CA ASP A 586 -17.11 9.36 26.86
C ASP A 586 -18.62 9.45 27.10
N LEU A 587 -19.36 9.50 25.99
CA LEU A 587 -20.82 9.62 26.01
C LEU A 587 -21.50 8.38 26.61
N GLU A 588 -20.81 7.24 26.62
CA GLU A 588 -21.30 5.99 27.22
C GLU A 588 -21.48 6.11 28.74
N PHE A 589 -20.75 7.01 29.40
CA PHE A 589 -20.83 7.19 30.86
C PHE A 589 -21.62 8.44 31.29
N GLN A 590 -22.24 9.17 30.36
CA GLN A 590 -22.86 10.46 30.66
C GLN A 590 -23.93 10.39 31.77
N ASP A 591 -24.71 9.32 31.81
CA ASP A 591 -25.78 9.12 32.78
C ASP A 591 -25.24 8.78 34.19
N TYR A 592 -23.98 8.32 34.26
CA TYR A 592 -23.28 7.94 35.49
C TYR A 592 -22.37 9.04 36.02
N ALA A 593 -22.03 10.04 35.20
CA ALA A 593 -20.98 11.02 35.47
C ALA A 593 -21.13 11.77 36.82
N GLN A 594 -22.37 11.95 37.29
CA GLN A 594 -22.64 12.61 38.58
C GLN A 594 -22.68 11.66 39.78
N GLY A 595 -22.78 10.35 39.54
CA GLY A 595 -22.88 9.31 40.55
C GLY A 595 -21.60 9.15 41.36
N LYS A 596 -21.77 8.70 42.62
CA LYS A 596 -20.65 8.44 43.54
C LYS A 596 -19.76 7.32 43.01
N VAL A 597 -20.36 6.25 42.50
CA VAL A 597 -19.65 5.08 41.95
C VAL A 597 -18.68 5.49 40.84
N PHE A 598 -19.16 6.27 39.87
CA PHE A 598 -18.35 6.79 38.78
C PHE A 598 -17.21 7.68 39.29
N LYS A 599 -17.51 8.67 40.13
CA LYS A 599 -16.50 9.59 40.70
C LYS A 599 -15.42 8.86 41.50
N GLU A 600 -15.76 7.77 42.19
CA GLU A 600 -14.80 6.94 42.92
C GLU A 600 -13.97 6.05 42.01
N ALA A 601 -14.53 5.57 40.89
CA ALA A 601 -13.81 4.77 39.92
C ALA A 601 -12.69 5.54 39.18
N LEU A 602 -12.80 6.87 39.09
CA LEU A 602 -11.81 7.73 38.44
C LEU A 602 -10.64 8.16 39.35
N ARG A 603 -10.74 7.92 40.66
CA ARG A 603 -9.67 8.22 41.64
C ARG A 603 -8.62 7.13 41.66
#